data_AF-A0A520I163-F1
#
_entry.id   AF-A0A520I163-F1
#
_cell.length_a   1.000
_cell.length_b   1.000
_cell.length_c   1.000
_cell.angle_alpha   90.00
_cell.angle_beta   90.00
_cell.angle_gamma   90.00
#
_symmetry.space_group_name_H-M   'P 1'
#
loop_
_entity.id
_entity.type
_entity.pdbx_description
1 polymer ?
#
loop_
_entity_poly.entity_id
_entity_poly.type
_entity_poly.pdbx_seq_one_letter_code
_entity_poly.pdbx_strand_id
1 'polypeptide(L)'
;MPRALKVFRTAAGFHDAYVAAPSRAAALRAWGADRDLFARGAAEEVTDVALTAEPLAHPGEVIRRSRGTAAEQMAALPADAPRRKAAAKAKAPTPVPDRGALDAAEAALAAAERGATRVARDFDEKEAALARERRSAAREAADAVRAAERARDTARRAYDRALAGD
;
A
#
# COMPACT_ATOMS: atom_id res chain seq x y z
N MET A 1 30.18 11.56 33.34
CA MET A 1 30.06 12.94 33.84
C MET A 1 28.70 13.48 33.43
N PRO A 2 27.83 13.93 34.37
CA PRO A 2 26.59 14.60 34.01
C PRO A 2 26.94 15.86 33.21
N ARG A 3 26.42 15.98 31.99
CA ARG A 3 26.65 17.13 31.12
C ARG A 3 25.83 18.31 31.62
N ALA A 4 26.42 19.50 31.63
CA ALA A 4 25.70 20.73 32.00
C ALA A 4 24.47 20.90 31.10
N LEU A 5 23.31 21.15 31.73
CA LEU A 5 22.06 21.38 31.03
C LEU A 5 22.06 22.78 30.42
N LYS A 6 21.71 22.84 29.13
CA LYS A 6 21.54 24.09 28.37
C LYS A 6 20.08 24.24 28.00
N VAL A 7 19.59 25.47 27.97
CA VAL A 7 18.22 25.73 27.54
C VAL A 7 18.23 26.12 26.08
N PHE A 8 17.38 25.46 25.31
CA PHE A 8 17.20 25.75 23.89
C PHE A 8 15.78 26.24 23.67
N ARG A 9 15.58 27.16 22.73
CA ARG A 9 14.26 27.59 22.27
C ARG A 9 14.08 27.34 20.78
N THR A 10 12.84 27.07 20.39
CA THR A 10 12.43 27.05 18.99
C THR A 10 11.04 27.66 18.82
N ALA A 11 10.81 28.26 17.65
CA ALA A 11 9.53 28.84 17.29
C ALA A 11 8.52 27.73 16.92
N ALA A 12 7.52 27.52 17.78
CA ALA A 12 6.41 26.58 17.57
C ALA A 12 5.11 27.36 17.36
N GLY A 13 4.83 27.78 16.13
CA GLY A 13 3.64 28.58 15.80
C GLY A 13 3.67 29.95 16.49
N PHE A 14 2.72 30.21 17.40
CA PHE A 14 2.62 31.44 18.22
C PHE A 14 3.36 31.36 19.55
N HIS A 15 4.00 30.23 19.83
CA HIS A 15 4.72 29.99 21.08
C HIS A 15 6.21 29.81 20.81
N ASP A 16 7.01 30.14 21.81
CA ASP A 16 8.38 29.66 21.96
C ASP A 16 8.37 28.42 22.83
N ALA A 17 8.91 27.34 22.29
CA ALA A 17 9.08 26.07 22.99
C ALA A 17 10.49 26.01 23.58
N TYR A 18 10.59 26.05 24.91
CA TYR A 18 11.84 25.96 25.65
C TYR A 18 12.05 24.55 26.18
N VAL A 19 13.29 24.07 26.17
CA VAL A 19 13.66 22.79 26.78
C VAL A 19 15.06 22.87 27.37
N ALA A 20 15.25 22.39 28.59
CA ALA A 20 16.58 22.15 29.14
C ALA A 20 17.08 20.77 28.74
N ALA A 21 18.19 20.71 28.01
CA ALA A 21 18.75 19.47 27.50
C ALA A 21 20.29 19.48 27.57
N PRO A 22 20.94 18.32 27.67
CA PRO A 22 22.40 18.22 27.72
C PRO A 22 23.09 18.47 26.36
N SER A 23 22.32 18.54 25.26
CA SER A 23 22.83 18.82 23.91
C SER A 23 21.73 19.25 22.95
N ARG A 24 22.11 19.87 21.82
CA ARG A 24 21.19 20.24 20.72
C ARG A 24 20.40 19.04 20.19
N ALA A 25 21.05 17.88 20.04
CA ALA A 25 20.39 16.66 19.59
C ALA A 25 19.34 16.15 20.60
N ALA A 26 19.57 16.33 21.90
CA ALA A 26 18.59 15.99 22.92
C ALA A 26 17.39 16.95 22.92
N ALA A 27 17.62 18.23 22.65
CA ALA A 27 16.54 19.21 22.48
C ALA A 27 15.66 18.90 21.26
N LEU A 28 16.26 18.55 20.11
CA LEU A 28 15.50 18.14 18.92
C LEU A 28 14.61 16.92 19.19
N ARG A 29 15.12 15.92 19.91
CA ARG A 29 14.33 14.75 20.32
C ARG A 29 13.17 15.12 21.24
N ALA A 30 13.40 16.01 22.21
CA ALA A 30 12.35 16.47 23.11
C ALA A 30 11.23 17.23 22.36
N TRP A 31 11.58 17.99 21.32
CA TRP A 31 10.61 18.65 20.45
C TRP A 31 9.97 17.72 19.41
N GLY A 32 10.48 16.50 19.23
CA GLY A 32 10.02 15.58 18.18
C GLY A 32 10.38 16.04 16.76
N ALA A 33 11.50 16.76 16.61
CA ALA A 33 11.95 17.28 15.32
C ALA A 33 12.88 16.28 14.61
N ASP A 34 12.46 15.77 13.45
CA ASP A 34 13.26 14.86 12.61
C ASP A 34 14.40 15.57 11.86
N ARG A 35 14.30 16.89 11.70
CA ARG A 35 15.26 17.73 10.98
C ARG A 35 16.00 18.65 11.95
N ASP A 36 17.26 18.93 11.65
CA ASP A 36 18.08 19.83 12.46
C ASP A 36 17.59 21.28 12.33
N LEU A 37 16.88 21.75 13.36
CA LEU A 37 16.35 23.12 13.46
C LEU A 37 17.45 24.15 13.74
N PHE A 38 18.57 23.75 14.36
CA PHE A 38 19.68 24.66 14.66
C PHE A 38 20.45 25.03 13.39
N ALA A 39 20.66 24.05 12.50
CA ALA A 39 21.31 24.28 11.20
C ALA A 39 20.53 25.25 10.30
N ARG A 40 19.21 25.35 10.50
CA ARG A 40 18.30 26.23 9.74
C ARG A 40 18.08 27.59 10.41
N GLY A 41 18.71 27.84 11.56
CA GLY A 41 18.49 29.06 12.36
C GLY A 41 17.09 29.14 12.99
N ALA A 42 16.34 28.04 13.06
CA ALA A 42 14.99 27.98 13.62
C ALA A 42 14.99 27.61 15.12
N ALA A 43 16.15 27.25 15.67
CA ALA A 43 16.36 26.99 17.09
C ALA A 43 17.68 27.62 17.56
N GLU A 44 17.69 28.11 18.80
CA GLU A 44 18.86 28.76 19.40
C GLU A 44 19.03 28.43 20.88
N GLU A 45 20.24 28.64 21.39
CA GLU A 45 20.58 28.47 22.81
C GLU A 45 20.25 29.76 23.57
N VAL A 46 19.50 29.65 24.65
CA VAL A 46 19.03 30.79 25.46
C VAL A 46 19.88 30.88 26.71
N THR A 47 20.46 32.06 26.94
CA THR A 47 21.31 32.35 28.12
C THR A 47 20.66 33.29 29.12
N ASP A 48 19.46 33.81 28.83
CA ASP A 48 18.72 34.69 29.72
C ASP A 48 18.20 33.92 30.96
N VAL A 49 18.62 34.37 32.14
CA VAL A 49 18.31 33.75 33.43
C VAL A 49 16.80 33.68 33.70
N ALA A 50 16.01 34.67 33.25
CA ALA A 50 14.56 34.70 33.47
C ALA A 50 13.79 33.70 32.57
N LEU A 51 14.36 33.36 31.41
CA LEU A 51 13.77 32.43 30.45
C LEU A 51 14.28 30.99 30.64
N THR A 52 15.40 30.82 31.34
CA THR A 52 16.03 29.51 31.60
C THR A 52 15.67 28.88 32.95
N ALA A 53 15.17 29.64 33.92
CA ALA A 53 14.81 29.12 35.24
C ALA A 53 13.75 28.00 35.22
N GLU A 54 12.68 28.18 34.46
CA GLU A 54 11.57 27.21 34.37
C GLU A 54 12.01 25.93 33.63
N PRO A 55 12.68 26.01 32.46
CA PRO A 55 13.18 24.80 31.79
C PRO A 55 14.24 24.06 32.59
N LEU A 56 15.11 24.75 33.34
CA LEU A 56 16.12 24.09 34.18
C LEU A 56 15.52 23.35 35.38
N ALA A 57 14.37 23.81 35.88
CA ALA A 57 13.62 23.11 36.93
C ALA A 57 12.95 21.81 36.41
N HIS A 58 12.67 21.73 35.10
CA HIS A 58 12.04 20.59 34.44
C HIS A 58 12.87 20.06 33.24
N PRO A 59 14.01 19.39 33.50
CA PRO A 59 14.89 18.89 32.43
C PRO A 59 14.17 17.93 31.48
N GLY A 60 14.29 18.17 30.18
CA GLY A 60 13.68 17.35 29.13
C GLY A 60 12.20 17.64 28.85
N GLU A 61 11.53 18.47 29.67
CA GLU A 61 10.15 18.89 29.42
C GLU A 61 10.11 20.12 28.50
N VAL A 62 9.12 20.15 27.60
CA VAL A 62 8.95 21.25 26.63
C VAL A 62 7.97 22.27 27.18
N ILE A 63 8.49 23.40 27.64
CA ILE A 63 7.72 24.50 28.20
C ILE A 63 7.35 25.47 27.07
N ARG A 64 6.06 25.71 26.87
CA ARG A 64 5.55 26.61 25.82
C ARG A 64 5.20 27.96 26.40
N ARG A 65 5.87 29.02 25.93
CA ARG A 65 5.56 30.42 26.28
C ARG A 65 5.00 31.16 25.07
N SER A 66 3.95 31.96 25.26
CA SER A 66 3.37 32.78 24.19
C SER A 66 4.33 33.90 23.75
N ARG A 67 4.50 34.10 22.43
CA ARG A 67 5.22 35.26 21.87
C ARG A 67 4.29 36.48 21.84
N GLY A 68 4.17 37.14 22.98
CA GLY A 68 3.30 38.31 23.19
C GLY A 68 2.02 37.98 23.94
N THR A 69 1.29 39.02 24.32
CA THR A 69 0.01 38.89 25.01
C THR A 69 -1.09 38.46 24.03
N ALA A 70 -2.11 37.76 24.54
CA ALA A 70 -3.27 37.38 23.72
C ALA A 70 -3.95 38.62 23.08
N ALA A 71 -3.87 39.77 23.74
CA ALA A 71 -4.41 41.04 23.25
C ALA A 71 -3.65 41.57 22.01
N GLU A 72 -2.32 41.48 21.99
CA GLU A 72 -1.49 41.91 20.85
C GLU A 72 -1.67 40.97 19.65
N GLN A 73 -1.80 39.67 19.91
CA GLN A 73 -2.11 38.68 18.87
C GLN A 73 -3.50 38.90 18.28
N MET A 74 -4.47 39.32 19.11
CA MET A 74 -5.81 39.73 18.66
C MET A 74 -5.80 41.03 17.86
N ALA A 75 -4.95 42.00 18.21
CA ALA A 75 -4.82 43.28 17.52
C ALA A 75 -4.15 43.15 16.14
N ALA A 76 -3.34 42.10 15.92
CA ALA A 76 -2.70 41.82 14.64
C ALA A 76 -3.63 41.16 13.60
N LEU A 77 -4.88 40.82 13.95
CA LEU A 77 -5.86 40.33 12.98
C LEU A 77 -6.41 41.47 12.12
N PRO A 78 -6.56 41.28 10.79
CA PRO A 78 -7.16 42.28 9.92
C PRO A 78 -8.60 42.58 10.37
N ALA A 79 -8.90 43.87 10.56
CA ALA A 79 -10.20 44.35 11.06
C ALA A 79 -11.39 43.95 10.15
N ASP A 80 -11.12 43.63 8.89
CA ASP A 80 -12.11 43.31 7.87
C ASP A 80 -12.19 41.81 7.54
N ALA A 81 -11.69 40.94 8.43
CA ALA A 81 -11.98 39.53 8.32
C ALA A 81 -13.50 39.33 8.50
N PRO A 82 -14.21 38.70 7.55
CA PRO A 82 -15.64 38.45 7.70
C PRO A 82 -15.83 37.63 8.97
N ARG A 83 -16.48 38.23 9.98
CA ARG A 83 -16.91 37.52 11.19
C ARG A 83 -17.89 36.45 10.76
N ARG A 84 -17.38 35.25 10.45
CA ARG A 84 -18.20 34.06 10.38
C ARG A 84 -18.80 33.92 11.76
N LYS A 85 -20.10 34.23 11.90
CA LYS A 85 -20.88 33.85 13.07
C LYS A 85 -20.60 32.37 13.27
N ALA A 86 -19.88 32.04 14.34
CA ALA A 86 -19.74 30.67 14.79
C ALA A 86 -21.11 30.25 15.30
N ALA A 87 -22.00 29.90 14.37
CA ALA A 87 -23.09 29.02 14.67
C ALA A 87 -22.41 27.72 15.10
N ALA A 88 -22.43 27.43 16.40
CA ALA A 88 -22.14 26.11 16.92
C ALA A 88 -23.25 25.16 16.45
N LYS A 89 -23.27 24.87 15.16
CA LYS A 89 -23.87 23.65 14.64
C LYS A 89 -22.77 22.62 14.78
N ALA A 90 -22.91 21.72 15.75
CA ALA A 90 -22.18 20.47 15.72
C ALA A 90 -22.30 19.93 14.28
N LYS A 91 -21.17 19.87 13.56
CA LYS A 91 -21.17 19.35 12.20
C LYS A 91 -21.55 17.89 12.37
N ALA A 92 -22.80 17.54 12.02
CA ALA A 92 -23.26 16.18 12.05
C ALA A 92 -22.22 15.31 11.33
N PRO A 93 -21.90 14.10 11.84
CA PRO A 93 -20.96 13.22 11.16
C PRO A 93 -21.40 13.10 9.71
N THR A 94 -20.47 13.39 8.79
CA THR A 94 -20.73 13.23 7.36
C THR A 94 -21.24 11.81 7.12
N PRO A 95 -22.39 11.62 6.46
CA PRO A 95 -22.89 10.29 6.17
C PRO A 95 -21.81 9.52 5.43
N VAL A 96 -21.50 8.32 5.91
CA VAL A 96 -20.62 7.41 5.18
C VAL A 96 -21.24 7.16 3.80
N PRO A 97 -20.47 7.22 2.70
CA PRO A 97 -21.00 6.95 1.37
C PRO A 97 -21.68 5.58 1.29
N ASP A 98 -22.80 5.50 0.58
CA ASP A 98 -23.48 4.24 0.33
C ASP A 98 -22.60 3.28 -0.49
N ARG A 99 -22.49 2.03 -0.01
CA ARG A 99 -21.69 0.97 -0.63
C ARG A 99 -22.52 -0.01 -1.46
N GLY A 100 -23.85 0.12 -1.48
CA GLY A 100 -24.72 -0.86 -2.15
C GLY A 100 -24.37 -1.11 -3.61
N ALA A 101 -24.00 -0.06 -4.37
CA ALA A 101 -23.58 -0.20 -5.76
C ALA A 101 -22.25 -0.97 -5.92
N LEU A 102 -21.30 -0.76 -5.01
CA LEU A 102 -20.02 -1.46 -5.00
C LEU A 102 -20.23 -2.94 -4.66
N ASP A 103 -20.98 -3.23 -3.60
CA ASP A 103 -21.23 -4.60 -3.16
C ASP A 103 -22.00 -5.40 -4.23
N ALA A 104 -22.93 -4.75 -4.96
CA ALA A 104 -23.63 -5.35 -6.09
C ALA A 104 -22.68 -5.66 -7.27
N ALA A 105 -21.74 -4.76 -7.58
CA ALA A 105 -20.74 -4.97 -8.62
C ALA A 105 -19.76 -6.10 -8.26
N GLU A 106 -19.31 -6.16 -6.99
CA GLU A 106 -18.46 -7.24 -6.48
C GLU A 106 -19.17 -8.59 -6.53
N ALA A 107 -20.46 -8.64 -6.16
CA ALA A 107 -21.26 -9.86 -6.26
C ALA A 107 -21.44 -10.33 -7.72
N ALA A 108 -21.66 -9.39 -8.64
CA ALA A 108 -21.79 -9.67 -10.07
C ALA A 108 -20.47 -10.20 -10.66
N LEU A 109 -19.33 -9.60 -10.30
CA LEU A 109 -18.00 -10.06 -10.70
C LEU A 109 -17.75 -11.49 -10.22
N ALA A 110 -17.98 -11.75 -8.93
CA ALA A 110 -17.77 -13.08 -8.36
C ALA A 110 -18.69 -14.14 -9.01
N ALA A 111 -19.92 -13.76 -9.41
CA ALA A 111 -20.81 -14.66 -10.15
C ALA A 111 -20.29 -14.95 -11.56
N ALA A 112 -19.78 -13.93 -12.26
CA ALA A 112 -19.18 -14.06 -13.59
C ALA A 112 -17.93 -14.95 -13.57
N GLU A 113 -17.04 -14.76 -12.59
CA GLU A 113 -15.83 -15.59 -12.42
C GLU A 113 -16.19 -17.06 -12.19
N ARG A 114 -17.14 -17.34 -11.27
CA ARG A 114 -17.64 -18.70 -11.06
C ARG A 114 -18.26 -19.30 -12.33
N GLY A 115 -18.94 -18.47 -13.13
CA GLY A 115 -19.47 -18.87 -14.43
C GLY A 115 -18.35 -19.25 -15.41
N ALA A 116 -17.33 -18.40 -15.54
CA ALA A 116 -16.20 -18.63 -16.42
C ALA A 116 -15.43 -19.90 -16.03
N THR A 117 -15.17 -20.13 -14.74
CA THR A 117 -14.50 -21.36 -14.27
C THR A 117 -15.29 -22.61 -14.62
N ARG A 118 -16.62 -22.60 -14.48
CA ARG A 118 -17.47 -23.74 -14.87
C ARG A 118 -17.38 -24.01 -16.37
N VAL A 119 -17.53 -22.96 -17.19
CA VAL A 119 -17.45 -23.08 -18.65
C VAL A 119 -16.08 -23.60 -19.08
N ALA A 120 -14.99 -23.07 -18.52
CA ALA A 120 -13.65 -23.54 -18.81
C ALA A 120 -13.48 -25.03 -18.51
N ARG A 121 -13.90 -25.48 -17.32
CA ARG A 121 -13.86 -26.89 -16.94
C ARG A 121 -14.65 -27.78 -17.90
N ASP A 122 -15.85 -27.36 -18.30
CA ASP A 122 -16.68 -28.12 -19.24
C ASP A 122 -16.00 -28.26 -20.61
N PHE A 123 -15.23 -27.25 -21.05
CA PHE A 123 -14.41 -27.34 -22.26
C PHE A 123 -13.20 -28.25 -22.06
N ASP A 124 -12.49 -28.15 -20.95
CA ASP A 124 -11.34 -29.03 -20.64
C ASP A 124 -11.77 -30.52 -20.64
N GLU A 125 -12.95 -30.82 -20.09
CA GLU A 125 -13.52 -32.17 -20.08
C GLU A 125 -13.84 -32.67 -21.51
N LYS A 126 -14.42 -31.81 -22.35
CA LYS A 126 -14.70 -32.11 -23.77
C LYS A 126 -13.41 -32.32 -24.56
N GLU A 127 -12.41 -31.48 -24.38
CA GLU A 127 -11.11 -31.62 -25.03
C GLU A 127 -10.42 -32.92 -24.61
N ALA A 128 -10.46 -33.26 -23.32
CA ALA A 128 -9.91 -34.51 -22.82
C ALA A 128 -10.64 -35.74 -23.40
N ALA A 129 -11.97 -35.66 -23.55
CA ALA A 129 -12.76 -36.71 -24.19
C ALA A 129 -12.40 -36.88 -25.67
N LEU A 130 -12.38 -35.79 -26.44
CA LEU A 130 -11.98 -35.80 -27.85
C LEU A 130 -10.54 -36.29 -28.04
N ALA A 131 -9.63 -35.92 -27.15
CA ALA A 131 -8.25 -36.40 -27.19
C ALA A 131 -8.16 -37.91 -26.94
N ARG A 132 -9.00 -38.48 -26.06
CA ARG A 132 -9.09 -39.93 -25.85
C ARG A 132 -9.62 -40.63 -27.10
N GLU A 133 -10.71 -40.12 -27.68
CA GLU A 133 -11.32 -40.66 -28.89
C GLU A 133 -10.32 -40.64 -30.06
N ARG A 134 -9.65 -39.52 -30.30
CA ARG A 134 -8.60 -39.38 -31.33
C ARG A 134 -7.47 -40.40 -31.13
N ARG A 135 -7.06 -40.65 -29.89
CA ARG A 135 -6.03 -41.67 -29.59
C ARG A 135 -6.53 -43.09 -29.88
N SER A 136 -7.79 -43.41 -29.60
CA SER A 136 -8.36 -44.73 -29.94
C SER A 136 -8.41 -44.89 -31.45
N ALA A 137 -9.01 -43.93 -32.15
CA ALA A 137 -9.12 -43.94 -33.61
C ALA A 137 -7.75 -44.04 -34.29
N ALA A 138 -6.74 -43.32 -33.79
CA ALA A 138 -5.38 -43.41 -34.32
C ALA A 138 -4.74 -44.79 -34.10
N ARG A 139 -5.00 -45.44 -32.97
CA ARG A 139 -4.50 -46.81 -32.71
C ARG A 139 -5.16 -47.81 -33.64
N GLU A 140 -6.48 -47.76 -33.75
CA GLU A 140 -7.27 -48.62 -34.64
C GLU A 140 -6.84 -48.46 -36.10
N ALA A 141 -6.68 -47.21 -36.57
CA ALA A 141 -6.18 -46.94 -37.91
C ALA A 141 -4.77 -47.50 -38.11
N ALA A 142 -3.87 -47.33 -37.14
CA ALA A 142 -2.52 -47.86 -37.22
C ALA A 142 -2.49 -49.40 -37.23
N ASP A 143 -3.36 -50.05 -36.44
CA ASP A 143 -3.53 -51.50 -36.46
C ASP A 143 -4.07 -52.00 -37.80
N ALA A 144 -5.07 -51.33 -38.35
CA ALA A 144 -5.65 -51.64 -39.66
C ALA A 144 -4.59 -51.50 -40.78
N VAL A 145 -3.82 -50.42 -40.79
CA VAL A 145 -2.72 -50.21 -41.74
C VAL A 145 -1.68 -51.32 -41.62
N ARG A 146 -1.22 -51.62 -40.40
CA ARG A 146 -0.25 -52.72 -40.17
C ARG A 146 -0.77 -54.08 -40.65
N ALA A 147 -2.06 -54.35 -40.45
CA ALA A 147 -2.68 -55.59 -40.93
C ALA A 147 -2.71 -55.64 -42.47
N ALA A 148 -3.09 -54.53 -43.10
CA ALA A 148 -3.09 -54.41 -44.57
C ALA A 148 -1.69 -54.54 -45.17
N GLU A 149 -0.67 -53.93 -44.56
CA GLU A 149 0.73 -54.06 -44.96
C GLU A 149 1.22 -55.50 -44.89
N ARG A 150 0.92 -56.20 -43.78
CA ARG A 150 1.25 -57.63 -43.63
C ARG A 150 0.56 -58.48 -44.69
N ALA A 151 -0.72 -58.24 -44.96
CA ALA A 151 -1.46 -58.96 -45.99
C ALA A 151 -0.85 -58.74 -47.38
N ARG A 152 -0.52 -57.48 -47.71
CA ARG A 152 0.20 -57.12 -48.95
C ARG A 152 1.53 -57.86 -49.04
N ASP A 153 2.33 -57.88 -47.98
CA ASP A 153 3.65 -58.52 -48.00
C ASP A 153 3.57 -60.03 -48.18
N THR A 154 2.62 -60.67 -47.53
CA THR A 154 2.34 -62.10 -47.76
C THR A 154 1.94 -62.35 -49.22
N ALA A 155 1.03 -61.54 -49.77
CA ALA A 155 0.60 -61.66 -51.16
C ALA A 155 1.76 -61.44 -52.14
N ARG A 156 2.63 -60.44 -51.88
CA ARG A 156 3.83 -60.18 -52.68
C ARG A 156 4.76 -61.39 -52.69
N ARG A 157 5.09 -61.94 -51.52
CA ARG A 157 5.97 -63.12 -51.41
C ARG A 157 5.41 -64.34 -52.13
N ALA A 158 4.09 -64.54 -52.09
CA ALA A 158 3.42 -65.63 -52.81
C ALA A 158 3.53 -65.43 -54.33
N TYR A 159 3.31 -64.22 -54.81
CA TYR A 159 3.48 -63.84 -56.21
C TYR A 159 4.93 -64.05 -56.69
N ASP A 160 5.91 -63.55 -55.94
CA ASP A 160 7.32 -63.67 -56.30
C ASP A 160 7.78 -65.14 -56.35
N ARG A 161 7.27 -65.99 -55.44
CA ARG A 161 7.55 -67.43 -55.45
C ARG A 161 6.95 -68.12 -56.67
N ALA A 162 5.74 -67.75 -57.08
CA ALA A 162 5.11 -68.31 -58.27
C ALA A 162 5.91 -67.96 -59.53
N LEU A 163 6.40 -66.72 -59.65
CA LEU A 163 7.25 -66.29 -60.76
C LEU A 163 8.62 -67.00 -60.82
N ALA A 164 9.17 -67.41 -59.69
CA ALA A 164 10.48 -68.06 -59.62
C ALA A 164 10.43 -69.59 -59.75
N GLY A 165 9.22 -70.18 -59.79
CA GLY A 165 8.99 -71.62 -59.86
C GLY A 165 8.52 -72.14 -61.23
N ASP A 166 8.37 -71.25 -62.21
CA ASP A 166 8.27 -71.53 -63.65
C ASP A 166 9.64 -71.31 -64.33
#